data_AF-A0A2R4TIU8-F1
#
_entry.id   AF-A0A2R4TIU8-F1
#
_cell.length_a   1.000
_cell.length_b   1.000
_cell.length_c   1.000
_cell.angle_alpha   90.00
_cell.angle_beta   90.00
_cell.angle_gamma   90.00
#
_symmetry.space_group_name_H-M   'P 1'
#
loop_
_entity.id
_entity.type
_entity.pdbx_description
1 polymer ?
#
loop_
_entity_poly.entity_id
_entity_poly.type
_entity_poly.pdbx_seq_one_letter_code
_entity_poly.pdbx_strand_id
1 'polypeptide(L)' 'MKDEIMRCDECKSEYFKHSSKMEALCPECAYLLYGYKNCKHHFQNQRCLHCYWDGSQSEYIRSMN' A
#
# COMPACT_ATOMS: atom_id res chain seq x y z
N MET A 1 -11.20 9.73 14.99
CA MET A 1 -9.90 10.03 14.34
C MET A 1 -10.07 9.73 12.86
N LYS A 2 -9.78 10.68 11.98
CA LYS A 2 -9.78 10.43 10.53
C LYS A 2 -8.38 9.96 10.17
N ASP A 3 -8.25 8.74 9.67
CA ASP A 3 -6.99 8.27 9.10
C ASP A 3 -6.66 9.12 7.86
N GLU A 4 -5.46 9.67 7.83
CA GLU A 4 -4.97 10.44 6.69
C GLU A 4 -4.71 9.47 5.53
N ILE A 5 -5.43 9.65 4.44
CA ILE A 5 -5.28 8.85 3.22
C ILE A 5 -4.22 9.50 2.36
N MET A 6 -3.19 8.75 2.01
CA MET A 6 -2.14 9.13 1.08
C MET A 6 -2.24 8.29 -0.17
N ARG A 7 -1.61 8.74 -1.26
CA ARG A 7 -1.55 8.01 -2.52
C ARG A 7 -0.13 7.55 -2.76
N CYS A 8 0.04 6.26 -3.04
CA CYS A 8 1.33 5.65 -3.30
C CYS A 8 1.90 6.19 -4.61
N ASP A 9 3.17 6.62 -4.60
CA ASP A 9 3.81 7.13 -5.80
C ASP A 9 4.09 6.04 -6.85
N GLU A 10 4.19 4.78 -6.42
CA GLU A 10 4.52 3.65 -7.28
C GLU A 10 3.29 3.00 -7.93
N CYS A 11 2.33 2.54 -7.12
CA CYS A 11 1.15 1.84 -7.62
C CYS A 11 -0.09 2.73 -7.76
N LYS A 12 0.00 4.00 -7.35
CA LYS A 12 -1.09 4.99 -7.37
C LYS A 12 -2.33 4.61 -6.54
N SER A 13 -2.29 3.53 -5.76
CA SER A 13 -3.33 3.19 -4.78
C SER A 13 -3.33 4.19 -3.63
N GLU A 14 -4.52 4.43 -3.09
CA GLU A 14 -4.69 5.07 -1.80
C GLU A 14 -4.33 4.12 -0.66
N TYR A 15 -3.82 4.67 0.45
CA TYR A 15 -3.50 3.92 1.65
C TYR A 15 -3.53 4.82 2.90
N PHE A 16 -3.65 4.23 4.10
CA PHE A 16 -3.57 5.01 5.33
C PHE A 16 -2.12 5.35 5.67
N LYS A 17 -1.81 6.62 5.92
CA LYS A 17 -0.46 7.10 6.25
C LYS A 17 0.19 6.32 7.39
N HIS A 18 -0.57 6.02 8.46
CA HIS A 18 -0.07 5.30 9.62
C HIS A 18 0.30 3.84 9.32
N SER A 19 -0.23 3.26 8.24
CA SER A 19 -0.05 1.85 7.88
C SER A 19 1.30 1.58 7.21
N SER A 20 1.94 2.62 6.65
CA SER A 20 3.24 2.51 5.99
C SER A 20 4.36 3.16 6.81
N LYS A 21 5.58 2.64 6.65
CA LYS A 21 6.80 3.28 7.17
C LYS A 21 7.29 4.41 6.27
N MET A 22 6.78 4.51 5.04
CA MET A 22 7.13 5.53 4.07
C MET A 22 5.90 6.34 3.69
N GLU A 23 5.99 7.67 3.80
CA GLU A 23 4.89 8.58 3.45
C GLU A 23 4.61 8.65 1.94
N ALA A 24 5.52 8.15 1.10
CA ALA A 24 5.34 8.11 -0.36
C ALA A 24 4.83 6.75 -0.89
N LEU A 25 4.96 5.67 -0.11
CA LEU A 25 4.69 4.31 -0.58
C LEU A 25 3.68 3.58 0.29
N CYS A 26 2.76 2.85 -0.33
CA CYS A 26 1.88 1.94 0.40
C CYS A 26 2.69 0.79 1.03
N PRO A 27 2.15 0.09 2.04
CA PRO A 27 2.86 -1.00 2.72
C PRO A 27 3.31 -2.13 1.78
N GLU A 28 2.57 -2.36 0.70
CA GLU A 28 2.91 -3.39 -0.30
C GLU A 28 4.15 -3.00 -1.11
N CYS A 29 4.17 -1.79 -1.69
CA CYS A 29 5.31 -1.31 -2.44
C CYS A 29 6.54 -1.11 -1.54
N ALA A 30 6.35 -0.63 -0.31
CA ALA A 30 7.43 -0.52 0.67
C ALA A 30 8.04 -1.88 1.03
N TYR A 31 7.21 -2.93 1.15
CA TYR A 31 7.69 -4.30 1.37
C TYR A 31 8.46 -4.84 0.16
N LEU A 32 7.89 -4.71 -1.04
CA LEU A 32 8.47 -5.30 -2.25
C LEU A 32 9.75 -4.59 -2.72
N LEU A 33 9.82 -3.26 -2.59
CA LEU A 33 10.98 -2.47 -3.05
C LEU A 33 12.08 -2.37 -2.00
N TYR A 34 11.73 -2.27 -0.71
CA TYR A 34 12.68 -1.97 0.36
C TYR A 34 12.71 -3.01 1.49
N GLY A 35 11.88 -4.06 1.44
CA GLY A 35 11.87 -5.11 2.46
C GLY A 35 11.20 -4.72 3.79
N TYR A 36 10.43 -3.62 3.84
CA TYR A 36 9.72 -3.22 5.06
C TYR A 36 8.60 -4.18 5.44
N LYS A 37 8.18 -4.19 6.70
CA LYS A 37 7.09 -5.06 7.15
C LYS A 37 5.81 -4.80 6.35
N ASN A 38 5.32 -5.84 5.67
CA ASN A 38 4.06 -5.77 4.92
C ASN A 38 2.84 -5.74 5.84
N CYS A 39 1.74 -5.17 5.34
CA CYS A 39 0.42 -5.29 5.93
C CYS A 39 -0.12 -6.72 5.70
N LYS A 40 -0.79 -7.28 6.71
CA LYS A 40 -1.62 -8.47 6.50
C LYS A 40 -2.94 -8.01 5.88
N HIS A 41 -2.99 -8.00 4.55
CA HIS A 41 -4.13 -7.45 3.83
C HIS A 41 -5.42 -8.20 4.17
N HIS A 42 -6.41 -7.48 4.67
CA HIS A 42 -7.74 -7.99 4.94
C HIS A 42 -8.75 -7.18 4.15
N PHE A 43 -9.12 -7.70 2.97
CA PHE A 43 -9.95 -7.01 2.01
C PHE A 43 -11.43 -7.09 2.38
N GLN A 44 -12.08 -5.94 2.41
CA GLN A 44 -13.53 -5.80 2.47
C GLN A 44 -13.95 -4.70 1.50
N ASN A 45 -14.93 -4.95 0.65
CA ASN A 45 -15.39 -4.00 -0.39
C ASN A 45 -14.24 -3.50 -1.31
N GLN A 46 -13.34 -4.39 -1.74
CA GLN A 46 -12.21 -4.10 -2.64
C GLN A 46 -11.08 -3.24 -2.05
N ARG A 47 -11.12 -2.93 -0.74
CA ARG A 47 -10.02 -2.24 -0.05
C ARG A 47 -9.62 -2.98 1.21
N CYS A 48 -8.35 -2.89 1.56
CA CYS A 48 -7.85 -3.44 2.81
C CYS A 48 -8.35 -2.60 3.99
N LEU A 49 -8.94 -3.24 5.00
CA LEU A 49 -9.41 -2.54 6.20
C LEU A 49 -8.27 -1.94 7.03
N HIS A 50 -7.06 -2.49 6.93
CA HIS A 50 -5.91 -2.08 7.74
C HIS A 50 -5.03 -1.02 7.09
N CYS A 51 -4.91 -1.03 5.77
CA CYS A 51 -4.04 -0.09 5.07
C CYS A 51 -4.74 0.67 3.95
N TYR A 52 -6.03 0.43 3.70
CA TYR A 52 -6.84 1.05 2.64
C TYR A 52 -6.38 0.79 1.19
N TRP A 53 -5.34 -0.02 1.02
CA TRP A 53 -4.84 -0.47 -0.26
C TRP A 53 -5.91 -1.23 -1.04
N ASP A 54 -6.02 -0.96 -2.34
CA ASP A 54 -7.04 -1.51 -3.22
C ASP A 54 -6.58 -2.74 -4.03
N GLY A 55 -5.34 -3.19 -3.81
CA GLY A 55 -4.73 -4.28 -4.56
C GLY A 55 -3.93 -3.83 -5.79
N SER A 56 -3.84 -2.53 -6.06
CA SER A 56 -3.03 -2.02 -7.18
C SER A 56 -1.54 -2.29 -6.94
N GLN A 57 -0.88 -2.80 -7.97
CA GLN A 57 0.56 -3.09 -7.98
C GLN A 57 1.27 -2.12 -8.94
N SER A 58 2.53 -1.77 -8.63
CA SER A 58 3.32 -0.94 -9.53
C SER A 58 3.66 -1.69 -10.82
N GLU A 59 3.87 -0.97 -11.92
CA GLU A 59 4.28 -1.56 -13.19
C GLU A 59 5.61 -2.30 -13.05
N TYR A 60 6.55 -1.76 -12.26
CA TYR A 60 7.81 -2.42 -11.96
C TYR A 60 7.60 -3.78 -11.30
N ILE A 61 6.77 -3.86 -10.25
CA ILE A 61 6.44 -5.13 -9.59
C ILE A 61 5.75 -6.11 -10.55
N ARG A 62 4.83 -5.62 -11.39
CA ARG A 62 4.18 -6.43 -12.43
C ARG A 62 5.18 -7.01 -13.44
N SER A 63 6.24 -6.27 -13.75
CA SER A 63 7.29 -6.73 -14.69
C SER A 63 8.27 -7.75 -14.11
N MET A 64 8.27 -7.95 -12.78
CA MET A 64 9.10 -8.95 -12.10
C MET A 64 8.46 -10.35 -12.01
N ASN A 65 7.22 -10.49 -12.49
CA ASN A 65 6.42 -11.72 -12.44
C ASN A 65 6.28 -12.33 -13.84
#